data_AF-A0A533X1Z0-F1
#
_entry.id   AF-A0A533X1Z0-F1
#
_cell.length_a   1.000
_cell.length_b   1.000
_cell.length_c   1.000
_cell.angle_alpha   90.00
_cell.angle_beta   90.00
_cell.angle_gamma   90.00
#
_symmetry.space_group_name_H-M   'P 1'
#
loop_
_entity.id
_entity.type
_entity.pdbx_description
1 polymer ?
#
loop_
_entity_poly.entity_id
_entity_poly.type
_entity_poly.pdbx_seq_one_letter_code
_entity_poly.pdbx_strand_id
1 'polypeptide(L)'
;MASLPMNDKLILVQYAIDKYDSENALKEKLKRTLSQKEIERTIDTLIGMQKVRRIGMDVLQNNVSHSGELPELPGHLKSILENL
;
A
#
# COMPACT_ATOMS: atom_id res chain seq x y z
N MET A 1 -9.12 -18.82 2.79
CA MET A 1 -8.32 -17.70 3.35
C MET A 1 -9.20 -16.46 3.29
N ALA A 2 -9.49 -15.84 4.43
CA ALA A 2 -10.31 -14.63 4.44
C ALA A 2 -9.58 -13.55 3.63
N SER A 3 -10.21 -13.05 2.58
CA SER A 3 -9.67 -11.92 1.82
C SER A 3 -9.75 -10.69 2.71
N LEU A 4 -8.65 -9.93 2.85
CA LEU A 4 -8.72 -8.64 3.53
C LEU A 4 -9.78 -7.75 2.84
N PRO A 5 -10.57 -6.98 3.60
CA PRO A 5 -11.47 -6.01 3.00
C PRO A 5 -10.68 -4.98 2.20
N MET A 6 -11.32 -4.38 1.20
CA MET A 6 -10.63 -3.45 0.28
C MET A 6 -9.96 -2.30 1.04
N ASN A 7 -10.64 -1.72 2.03
CA ASN A 7 -10.09 -0.61 2.82
C ASN A 7 -8.79 -0.99 3.52
N ASP A 8 -8.72 -2.18 4.11
CA ASP A 8 -7.53 -2.68 4.76
C ASP A 8 -6.36 -2.86 3.79
N LYS A 9 -6.65 -3.32 2.57
CA LYS A 9 -5.63 -3.42 1.50
C LYS A 9 -5.08 -2.05 1.15
N LEU A 10 -5.96 -1.04 1.00
CA LEU A 10 -5.54 0.34 0.73
C LEU A 10 -4.58 0.84 1.82
N ILE A 11 -4.97 0.70 3.09
CA ILE A 11 -4.17 1.13 4.24
C ILE A 11 -2.83 0.40 4.25
N LEU A 12 -2.84 -0.94 4.17
CA LEU A 12 -1.64 -1.76 4.19
C LEU A 12 -0.65 -1.36 3.08
N VAL A 13 -1.14 -1.12 1.86
CA VAL A 13 -0.29 -0.71 0.73
C VAL A 13 0.27 0.70 0.94
N GLN A 14 -0.51 1.66 1.45
CA GLN A 14 0.01 3.00 1.75
C GLN A 14 1.13 2.96 2.79
N TYR A 15 0.96 2.19 3.86
CA TYR A 15 2.01 2.02 4.86
C TYR A 15 3.23 1.25 4.33
N ALA A 16 3.02 0.27 3.45
CA ALA A 16 4.14 -0.40 2.79
C ALA A 16 4.89 0.56 1.86
N ILE A 17 4.21 1.46 1.13
CA ILE A 17 4.84 2.48 0.29
C ILE A 17 5.70 3.44 1.13
N ASP A 18 5.26 3.74 2.34
CA ASP A 18 6.05 4.55 3.28
C ASP A 18 7.30 3.81 3.80
N LYS A 19 7.20 2.48 3.96
CA LYS A 19 8.26 1.62 4.49
C LYS A 19 9.32 1.21 3.45
N TYR A 20 8.97 1.15 2.16
CA TYR A 20 9.85 0.65 1.10
C TYR A 20 10.02 1.70 -0.01
N ASP A 21 11.26 2.04 -0.33
CA ASP A 21 11.61 3.07 -1.33
C ASP A 21 11.31 2.68 -2.80
N SER A 22 10.98 1.42 -3.06
CA SER A 22 10.86 0.89 -4.42
C SER A 22 9.61 0.04 -4.62
N GLU A 23 8.88 0.28 -5.71
CA GLU A 23 7.64 -0.41 -6.08
C GLU A 23 7.87 -1.92 -6.23
N ASN A 24 9.02 -2.34 -6.79
CA ASN A 24 9.37 -3.76 -6.85
C ASN A 24 9.57 -4.38 -5.45
N ALA A 25 10.33 -3.73 -4.57
CA ALA A 25 10.58 -4.25 -3.21
C ALA A 25 9.28 -4.37 -2.41
N LEU A 26 8.43 -3.35 -2.50
CA LEU A 26 7.08 -3.33 -1.96
C LEU A 26 6.25 -4.53 -2.46
N LYS A 27 6.15 -4.71 -3.79
CA LYS A 27 5.38 -5.80 -4.40
C LYS A 27 5.88 -7.15 -3.93
N GLU A 28 7.19 -7.36 -3.87
CA GLU A 28 7.80 -8.60 -3.40
C GLU A 28 7.42 -8.93 -1.95
N LYS A 29 7.39 -7.94 -1.06
CA LYS A 29 6.97 -8.18 0.34
C LYS A 29 5.48 -8.44 0.44
N LEU A 30 4.66 -7.62 -0.23
CA LEU A 30 3.20 -7.75 -0.18
C LEU A 30 2.70 -9.06 -0.80
N LYS A 31 3.44 -9.70 -1.71
CA LYS A 31 3.09 -11.01 -2.29
C LYS A 31 2.89 -12.11 -1.24
N ARG A 32 3.45 -11.95 -0.03
CA ARG A 32 3.25 -12.86 1.11
C ARG A 32 1.85 -12.77 1.71
N THR A 33 1.13 -11.68 1.46
CA THR A 33 -0.17 -11.37 2.07
C THR A 33 -1.28 -11.20 1.02
N LEU A 34 -0.96 -10.58 -0.12
CA LEU A 34 -1.90 -10.25 -1.20
C LEU A 34 -1.40 -10.85 -2.51
N SER A 35 -2.33 -11.21 -3.41
CA SER A 35 -1.95 -11.62 -4.76
C SER A 35 -1.43 -10.42 -5.57
N GLN A 36 -0.59 -10.67 -6.59
CA GLN A 36 -0.05 -9.62 -7.45
C GLN A 36 -1.15 -8.74 -8.06
N LYS A 37 -2.23 -9.36 -8.56
CA LYS A 37 -3.38 -8.65 -9.12
C LYS A 37 -4.04 -7.72 -8.10
N GLU A 38 -4.13 -8.12 -6.84
CA GLU A 38 -4.69 -7.28 -5.77
C GLU A 38 -3.78 -6.12 -5.44
N ILE A 39 -2.46 -6.34 -5.40
CA ILE A 39 -1.48 -5.27 -5.15
C ILE A 39 -1.56 -4.22 -6.25
N GLU A 40 -1.50 -4.63 -7.52
CA GLU A 40 -1.57 -3.72 -8.67
C GLU A 40 -2.89 -2.94 -8.69
N ARG A 41 -4.03 -3.63 -8.52
CA ARG A 41 -5.33 -2.96 -8.43
C ARG A 41 -5.40 -1.96 -7.28
N THR A 42 -4.80 -2.28 -6.13
CA THR A 42 -4.77 -1.40 -4.96
C THR A 42 -3.94 -0.15 -5.23
N ILE A 43 -2.76 -0.31 -5.85
CA ILE A 43 -1.90 0.82 -6.26
C ILE A 43 -2.63 1.70 -7.26
N ASP A 44 -3.22 1.14 -8.32
CA ASP A 44 -4.02 1.89 -9.31
C ASP A 44 -5.17 2.66 -8.65
N THR A 45 -5.86 2.03 -7.70
CA THR A 45 -6.93 2.68 -6.96
C THR A 45 -6.39 3.85 -6.13
N LEU A 46 -5.29 3.67 -5.40
CA LEU A 46 -4.67 4.74 -4.61
C LEU A 46 -4.19 5.91 -5.48
N ILE A 47 -3.67 5.62 -6.68
CA ILE A 47 -3.28 6.64 -7.66
C ILE A 47 -4.51 7.37 -8.20
N GLY A 48 -5.55 6.64 -8.59
CA GLY A 48 -6.82 7.23 -9.07
C GLY A 48 -7.54 8.07 -8.01
N MET A 49 -7.38 7.73 -6.73
CA MET A 49 -7.84 8.53 -5.59
C MET A 49 -6.90 9.69 -5.23
N GLN A 50 -5.78 9.85 -5.94
CA GLN A 50 -4.74 10.83 -5.66
C GLN A 50 -4.11 10.70 -4.26
N LYS A 51 -4.20 9.52 -3.64
CA LYS A 51 -3.60 9.19 -2.34
C LYS A 51 -2.14 8.76 -2.45
N VAL A 52 -1.77 8.21 -3.59
CA VAL A 52 -0.40 7.82 -3.95
C VAL A 52 -0.07 8.42 -5.30
N ARG A 53 1.20 8.74 -5.52
CA ARG A 53 1.72 9.17 -6.83
C ARG A 53 2.99 8.42 -7.18
N ARG A 54 3.20 8.17 -8.47
CA ARG A 54 4.46 7.66 -9.00
C ARG A 54 5.37 8.85 -9.32
N ILE A 55 6.52 8.93 -8.65
CA ILE A 55 7.48 10.04 -8.79
C ILE A 55 8.75 9.64 -9.55
N GLY A 56 8.90 8.35 -9.86
CA GLY A 56 10.00 7.81 -10.65
C GLY A 56 9.59 6.49 -11.29
N MET A 57 10.50 5.89 -12.06
CA MET A 57 10.20 4.62 -12.77
C MET A 57 9.76 3.49 -11.84
N ASP A 58 10.33 3.42 -10.63
CA ASP A 58 10.04 2.40 -9.63
C ASP A 58 9.75 3.01 -8.25
N VAL A 59 9.35 4.28 -8.19
CA VAL A 59 9.19 5.00 -6.92
C VAL A 59 7.76 5.49 -6.77
N LEU A 60 7.09 4.96 -5.74
CA LEU A 60 5.77 5.39 -5.29
C LEU A 60 5.92 6.24 -4.03
N GLN A 61 5.05 7.23 -3.88
CA GLN A 61 5.03 8.10 -2.71
C GLN A 61 3.59 8.38 -2.28
N ASN A 62 3.33 8.32 -0.98
CA ASN A 62 2.06 8.78 -0.42
C ASN A 62 1.90 10.29 -0.67
N ASN A 63 0.75 10.67 -1.22
CA ASN A 63 0.42 12.06 -1.53
C ASN A 63 -0.29 12.71 -0.33
N VAL A 64 0.39 12.71 0.83
CA VAL A 64 -0.14 13.28 2.08
C VAL A 64 -0.47 14.76 1.93
N SER A 65 0.25 15.50 1.07
CA SER A 65 -0.09 16.90 0.76
C SER A 65 -1.48 17.08 0.14
N HIS A 66 -2.03 16.07 -0.52
CA HIS A 66 -3.38 16.09 -1.07
C HIS A 66 -4.41 15.45 -0.14
N SER A 67 -4.03 14.39 0.56
CA SER A 67 -4.94 13.60 1.40
C SER A 67 -5.02 14.09 2.85
N GLY A 68 -4.17 15.03 3.25
CA GLY A 68 -3.98 15.49 4.62
C GLY A 68 -3.03 14.58 5.40
N GLU A 69 -3.49 13.37 5.71
CA GLU A 69 -2.77 12.41 6.55
C GLU A 69 -2.91 10.97 6.02
N LEU A 70 -2.04 10.08 6.50
CA LEU A 70 -2.22 8.65 6.30
C LEU A 70 -3.41 8.16 7.14
N PRO A 71 -4.21 7.21 6.63
CA PRO A 71 -5.31 6.64 7.40
C PRO A 71 -4.79 5.95 8.67
N GLU A 72 -5.61 5.91 9.72
CA GLU A 72 -5.26 5.20 10.96
C GLU A 72 -4.95 3.73 10.66
N LEU A 73 -3.81 3.23 11.19
CA LEU A 73 -3.39 1.84 11.01
C LEU A 73 -4.12 0.93 12.01
N PRO A 74 -5.03 0.04 11.56
CA PRO A 74 -5.69 -0.92 12.42
C PRO A 74 -4.69 -1.91 13.03
N GLY A 75 -4.94 -2.34 14.27
CA GLY A 75 -4.02 -3.22 15.00
C GLY A 75 -3.71 -4.55 14.29
N HIS A 76 -4.67 -5.14 13.58
CA HIS A 76 -4.44 -6.37 12.82
C HIS A 76 -3.55 -6.13 11.60
N LEU A 77 -3.60 -4.94 10.98
CA LEU A 77 -2.70 -4.58 9.87
C LEU A 77 -1.29 -4.26 10.35
N LYS A 78 -1.14 -3.70 11.55
CA LYS A 78 0.18 -3.46 12.15
C LYS A 78 0.99 -4.75 12.24
N SER A 79 0.38 -5.82 12.75
CA SER A 79 1.03 -7.14 12.83
C SER A 79 1.44 -7.66 11.44
N ILE A 80 0.61 -7.48 10.42
CA ILE A 80 0.95 -7.85 9.04
C ILE A 80 2.14 -7.02 8.53
N LEU A 81 2.11 -5.69 8.72
CA LEU A 81 3.15 -4.76 8.28
C LEU A 81 4.51 -5.05 8.93
N GLU A 82 4.51 -5.46 10.19
CA GLU A 82 5.72 -5.87 10.92
C GLU A 82 6.32 -7.17 10.35
N ASN A 83 5.48 -8.04 9.76
CA ASN A 83 5.90 -9.30 9.15
C ASN A 83 6.22 -9.20 7.63
N LEU A 84 6.11 -8.02 7.03
CA LEU A 84 6.51 -7.74 5.63
C LEU A 84 8.04 -7.64 5.46
#